data_AF-A0A1H7LRM3-F1
#
_entry.id   AF-A0A1H7LRM3-F1
#
_cell.length_a   1.000
_cell.length_b   1.000
_cell.length_c   1.000
_cell.angle_alpha   90.00
_cell.angle_beta   90.00
_cell.angle_gamma   90.00
#
_symmetry.space_group_name_H-M   'P 1'
#
loop_
_entity.id
_entity.type
_entity.pdbx_description
1 polymer ?
#
loop_
_entity_poly.entity_id
_entity_poly.type
_entity_poly.pdbx_seq_one_letter_code
_entity_poly.pdbx_strand_id
1 'polypeptide(L)'
;MAQPPFPPPEHPLQKHLRRMLEALAEGERRHNERMKQWERLGDKNWERWSQQRAQGWEAWAEKHAAGVEKWAQEQLKDVEKKWSAKVNAGSFDTHSKRERRRELKRLRREQRRQRERDRKRQRQLQEANPVVGWFFAVAALVMAGAAFTSEQWGLLFAAFGLAWCSASTLGRVRERELAQGAAAKALPQEIPPEARPVPAQEASPAKTGDPRTARVNALCDKLLAELRSGPGVLRDVVHQPEQTVEGLRKSCHELVRRETELRALNSPEDERRLEQERAGLAARVASEQDAVVKERLEKALRLVDEQRKQRAELATSASRLEAEHTRMYYTLEHLYTQVLRVRSADVAGADVASASLRQSVEQLGLEMDAVAEALEEAHGDAPRSRVPVR
;
A
#
# COMPACT_ATOMS: atom_id res chain seq x y z
N MET A 1 27.70 1.97 103.65
CA MET A 1 27.91 1.85 102.20
C MET A 1 27.75 0.38 101.83
N ALA A 2 26.62 0.00 101.26
CA ALA A 2 26.32 -1.40 100.92
C ALA A 2 27.02 -1.76 99.60
N GLN A 3 27.85 -2.79 99.61
CA GLN A 3 28.45 -3.36 98.40
C GLN A 3 27.34 -3.91 97.50
N PRO A 4 27.33 -3.60 96.20
CA PRO A 4 26.36 -4.19 95.28
C PRO A 4 26.55 -5.72 95.24
N PRO A 5 25.44 -6.48 95.16
CA PRO A 5 25.51 -7.93 95.10
C PRO A 5 26.31 -8.38 93.87
N PHE A 6 27.18 -9.36 94.06
CA PHE A 6 27.92 -10.01 92.97
C PHE A 6 26.92 -10.56 91.94
N PRO A 7 27.12 -10.30 90.63
CA PRO A 7 26.26 -10.87 89.61
C PRO A 7 26.36 -12.41 89.65
N PRO A 8 25.23 -13.12 89.45
CA PRO A 8 25.24 -14.58 89.42
C PRO A 8 26.15 -15.06 88.26
N PRO A 9 26.83 -16.21 88.43
CA PRO A 9 27.70 -16.75 87.38
C PRO A 9 26.88 -17.01 86.11
N GLU A 10 27.31 -16.42 85.00
CA GLU A 10 26.62 -16.57 83.71
C GLU A 10 26.57 -18.04 83.28
N HIS A 11 25.38 -18.51 82.93
CA HIS A 11 25.18 -19.87 82.45
C HIS A 11 25.91 -20.05 81.09
N PRO A 12 26.67 -21.13 80.87
CA PRO A 12 27.50 -21.31 79.65
C PRO A 12 26.70 -21.20 78.34
N LEU A 13 25.42 -21.57 78.36
CA LEU A 13 24.51 -21.41 77.21
C LEU A 13 24.24 -19.94 76.85
N GLN A 14 24.09 -19.04 77.83
CA GLN A 14 23.87 -17.62 77.58
C GLN A 14 25.11 -16.99 76.93
N LYS A 15 26.31 -17.38 77.40
CA LYS A 15 27.58 -16.95 76.81
C LYS A 15 27.73 -17.43 75.37
N HIS A 16 27.32 -18.66 75.06
CA HIS A 16 27.35 -19.19 73.69
C HIS A 16 26.36 -18.44 72.77
N LEU A 17 25.12 -18.22 73.22
CA LEU A 17 24.10 -17.50 72.45
C LEU A 17 24.53 -16.04 72.17
N ARG A 18 25.14 -15.37 73.14
CA ARG A 18 25.70 -14.02 72.97
C ARG A 18 26.79 -13.99 71.89
N ARG A 19 27.70 -14.95 71.90
CA ARG A 19 28.74 -15.08 70.86
C ARG A 19 28.16 -15.36 69.47
N MET A 20 27.09 -16.15 69.36
CA MET A 20 26.42 -16.37 68.08
C MET A 20 25.73 -15.11 67.55
N LEU A 21 25.05 -14.36 68.42
CA LEU A 21 24.41 -13.10 68.06
C LEU A 21 25.44 -12.04 67.65
N GLU A 22 26.56 -11.96 68.37
CA GLU A 22 27.69 -11.08 68.00
C GLU A 22 28.29 -11.50 66.64
N ALA A 23 28.47 -12.80 66.39
CA ALA A 23 28.97 -13.30 65.10
C ALA A 23 28.00 -13.01 63.95
N LEU A 24 26.69 -13.12 64.16
CA LEU A 24 25.67 -12.74 63.16
C LEU A 24 25.69 -11.24 62.88
N ALA A 25 25.75 -10.41 63.92
CA ALA A 25 25.84 -8.96 63.77
C ALA A 25 27.13 -8.52 63.05
N GLU A 26 28.26 -9.17 63.34
CA GLU A 26 29.50 -8.96 62.58
C GLU A 26 29.37 -9.42 61.12
N GLY A 27 28.73 -10.56 60.88
CA GLY A 27 28.45 -11.07 59.54
C GLY A 27 27.63 -10.10 58.70
N GLU A 28 26.57 -9.54 59.28
CA GLU A 28 25.70 -8.54 58.66
C GLU A 28 26.45 -7.25 58.35
N ARG A 29 27.29 -6.76 59.27
CA ARG A 29 28.15 -5.58 59.04
C ARG A 29 29.11 -5.81 57.86
N ARG A 30 29.81 -6.95 57.83
CA ARG A 30 30.72 -7.29 56.72
C ARG A 30 29.98 -7.48 55.40
N HIS A 31 28.74 -7.95 55.42
CA HIS A 31 27.90 -8.05 54.22
C HIS A 31 27.52 -6.65 53.71
N ASN A 32 27.04 -5.78 54.59
CA ASN A 32 26.66 -4.40 54.26
C ASN A 32 27.87 -3.58 53.75
N GLU A 33 29.05 -3.75 54.33
CA GLU A 33 30.28 -3.13 53.85
C GLU A 33 30.68 -3.63 52.45
N ARG A 34 30.58 -4.94 52.20
CA ARG A 34 30.82 -5.51 50.87
C ARG A 34 29.81 -4.99 49.85
N MET A 35 28.54 -4.86 50.20
CA MET A 35 27.51 -4.28 49.32
C MET A 35 27.81 -2.82 48.97
N LYS A 36 28.17 -1.99 49.97
CA LYS A 36 28.58 -0.59 49.74
C LYS A 36 29.86 -0.46 48.90
N GLN A 37 30.77 -1.43 48.98
CA GLN A 37 31.95 -1.45 48.11
C GLN A 37 31.57 -1.84 46.69
N TRP A 38 30.68 -2.82 46.53
CA TRP A 38 30.14 -3.24 45.24
C TRP A 38 29.37 -2.12 44.54
N GLU A 39 28.50 -1.40 45.24
CA GLU A 39 27.76 -0.25 44.68
C GLU A 39 28.73 0.83 44.19
N ARG A 40 29.73 1.20 45.00
CA ARG A 40 30.76 2.18 44.59
C ARG A 40 31.59 1.74 43.39
N LEU A 41 31.85 0.44 43.24
CA LEU A 41 32.53 -0.09 42.05
C LEU A 41 31.58 -0.14 40.85
N GLY A 42 30.31 -0.46 41.07
CA GLY A 42 29.26 -0.43 40.06
C GLY A 42 29.08 0.95 39.46
N ASP A 43 28.92 1.98 40.30
CA ASP A 43 28.76 3.37 39.87
C ASP A 43 29.97 3.85 39.06
N LYS A 44 31.20 3.58 39.54
CA LYS A 44 32.43 3.94 38.83
C LYS A 44 32.57 3.22 37.48
N ASN A 45 32.21 1.94 37.42
CA ASN A 45 32.26 1.18 36.18
C ASN A 45 31.18 1.66 35.20
N TRP A 46 29.99 1.97 35.70
CA TRP A 46 28.90 2.53 34.91
C TRP A 46 29.27 3.90 34.34
N GLU A 47 29.86 4.77 35.14
CA GLU A 47 30.33 6.09 34.71
C GLU A 47 31.40 5.97 33.61
N ARG A 48 32.43 5.12 33.82
CA ARG A 48 33.46 4.85 32.80
C ARG A 48 32.87 4.28 31.51
N TRP A 49 31.96 3.32 31.63
CA TRP A 49 31.30 2.72 30.48
C TRP A 49 30.45 3.73 29.72
N SER A 50 29.71 4.60 30.43
CA SER A 50 28.90 5.66 29.84
C SER A 50 29.75 6.70 29.10
N GLN A 51 30.90 7.08 29.66
CA GLN A 51 31.84 8.02 29.04
C GLN A 51 32.49 7.41 27.79
N GLN A 52 32.93 6.16 27.85
CA GLN A 52 33.46 5.45 26.68
C GLN A 52 32.41 5.32 25.58
N ARG A 53 31.15 5.08 25.96
CA ARG A 53 30.05 4.98 25.00
C ARG A 53 29.73 6.34 24.37
N ALA A 54 29.71 7.42 25.14
CA ALA A 54 29.52 8.78 24.63
C ALA A 54 30.61 9.17 23.63
N GLN A 55 31.88 8.95 23.98
CA GLN A 55 33.01 9.20 23.08
C GLN A 55 32.96 8.32 21.82
N GLY A 56 32.56 7.05 21.96
CA GLY A 56 32.36 6.15 20.83
C GLY A 56 31.25 6.63 19.88
N TRP A 57 30.15 7.16 20.43
CA TRP A 57 29.05 7.74 19.65
C TRP A 57 29.46 9.02 18.93
N GLU A 58 30.18 9.93 19.59
CA GLU A 58 30.68 11.16 18.97
C GLU A 58 31.64 10.84 17.81
N ALA A 59 32.62 9.96 18.03
CA ALA A 59 33.57 9.56 16.98
C ALA A 59 32.89 8.83 15.82
N TRP A 60 31.83 8.05 16.09
CA TRP A 60 31.01 7.44 15.05
C TRP A 60 30.21 8.47 14.27
N ALA A 61 29.60 9.44 14.95
CA ALA A 61 28.81 10.52 14.35
C ALA A 61 29.67 11.41 13.45
N GLU A 62 30.87 11.80 13.88
CA GLU A 62 31.82 12.58 13.07
C GLU A 62 32.22 11.83 11.79
N LYS A 63 32.55 10.53 11.90
CA LYS A 63 32.86 9.69 10.73
C LYS A 63 31.69 9.58 9.77
N HIS A 64 30.47 9.46 10.29
CA HIS A 64 29.26 9.39 9.47
C HIS A 64 28.94 10.73 8.81
N ALA A 65 29.05 11.86 9.53
CA ALA A 65 28.85 13.19 8.97
C ALA A 65 29.82 13.44 7.81
N ALA A 66 31.12 13.16 8.00
CA ALA A 66 32.12 13.28 6.94
C ALA A 66 31.85 12.33 5.76
N GLY A 67 31.32 11.14 6.02
CA GLY A 67 30.88 10.20 4.98
C GLY A 67 29.70 10.71 4.16
N VAL A 68 28.70 11.29 4.84
CA VAL A 68 27.51 11.88 4.22
C VAL A 68 27.89 13.10 3.37
N GLU A 69 28.77 13.97 3.87
CA GLU A 69 29.27 15.12 3.11
C GLU A 69 30.01 14.70 1.83
N LYS A 70 30.91 13.70 1.94
CA LYS A 70 31.60 13.15 0.76
C LYS A 70 30.64 12.55 -0.25
N TRP A 71 29.68 11.77 0.23
CA TRP A 71 28.64 11.19 -0.62
C TRP A 71 27.79 12.27 -1.30
N ALA A 72 27.39 13.32 -0.58
CA ALA A 72 26.64 14.45 -1.12
C ALA A 72 27.45 15.20 -2.20
N GLN A 73 28.75 15.43 -1.97
CA GLN A 73 29.64 16.03 -2.96
C GLN A 73 29.80 15.16 -4.21
N GLU A 74 29.89 13.85 -4.06
CA GLU A 74 29.92 12.91 -5.20
C GLU A 74 28.60 12.94 -5.98
N GLN A 75 27.45 12.96 -5.30
CA GLN A 75 26.15 13.06 -5.97
C GLN A 75 26.00 14.37 -6.74
N LEU A 76 26.43 15.51 -6.18
CA LEU A 76 26.40 16.81 -6.88
C LEU A 76 27.23 16.77 -8.16
N LYS A 77 28.45 16.20 -8.11
CA LYS A 77 29.29 16.01 -9.31
C LYS A 77 28.63 15.10 -10.34
N ASP A 78 27.97 14.05 -9.88
CA ASP A 78 27.27 13.09 -10.75
C ASP A 78 26.05 13.72 -11.44
N VAL A 79 25.31 14.57 -10.71
CA VAL A 79 24.19 15.35 -11.24
C VAL A 79 24.70 16.39 -12.24
N GLU A 80 25.75 17.14 -11.92
CA GLU A 80 26.34 18.13 -12.83
C GLU A 80 26.87 17.48 -14.12
N LYS A 81 27.49 16.31 -14.01
CA LYS A 81 27.93 15.50 -15.16
C LYS A 81 26.75 15.01 -16.00
N LYS A 82 25.68 14.53 -15.37
CA LYS A 82 24.46 14.10 -16.08
C LYS A 82 23.74 15.28 -16.73
N TRP A 83 23.71 16.43 -16.07
CA TRP A 83 23.05 17.64 -16.55
C TRP A 83 23.83 18.23 -17.74
N SER A 84 25.15 18.39 -17.63
CA SER A 84 26.01 18.82 -18.74
C SER A 84 25.95 17.85 -19.93
N ALA A 85 25.92 16.54 -19.69
CA ALA A 85 25.70 15.55 -20.75
C ALA A 85 24.32 15.70 -21.40
N LYS A 86 23.26 16.00 -20.62
CA LYS A 86 21.90 16.19 -21.14
C LYS A 86 21.75 17.49 -21.93
N VAL A 87 22.38 18.57 -21.48
CA VAL A 87 22.42 19.86 -22.17
C VAL A 87 23.20 19.73 -23.49
N ASN A 88 24.36 19.07 -23.47
CA ASN A 88 25.19 18.85 -24.67
C ASN A 88 24.56 17.86 -25.67
N ALA A 89 23.73 16.92 -25.21
CA ALA A 89 23.13 15.89 -26.06
C ALA A 89 21.86 16.33 -26.82
N GLY A 90 21.45 17.61 -26.77
CA GLY A 90 20.27 18.10 -27.52
C GLY A 90 18.99 17.35 -27.11
N SER A 91 18.49 17.66 -25.91
CA SER A 91 17.50 16.89 -25.13
C SER A 91 16.06 16.77 -25.71
N PHE A 92 15.83 16.93 -27.01
CA PHE A 92 14.49 16.72 -27.60
C PHE A 92 14.31 15.35 -28.29
N ASP A 93 15.38 14.72 -28.78
CA ASP A 93 15.24 13.50 -29.62
C ASP A 93 15.44 12.17 -28.86
N THR A 94 15.95 12.21 -27.63
CA THR A 94 16.23 10.99 -26.85
C THR A 94 15.03 10.46 -26.08
N HIS A 95 14.08 11.32 -25.70
CA HIS A 95 12.86 10.92 -24.98
C HIS A 95 11.92 10.10 -25.90
N SER A 96 11.69 10.59 -27.12
CA SER A 96 10.85 9.93 -28.14
C SER A 96 11.38 8.54 -28.52
N LYS A 97 12.71 8.40 -28.67
CA LYS A 97 13.37 7.10 -28.94
C LYS A 97 13.22 6.12 -27.77
N ARG A 98 13.22 6.60 -26.53
CA ARG A 98 13.08 5.76 -25.33
C ARG A 98 11.64 5.28 -25.14
N GLU A 99 10.66 6.13 -25.44
CA GLU A 99 9.23 5.76 -25.43
C GLU A 99 8.91 4.71 -26.50
N ARG A 100 9.35 4.92 -27.74
CA ARG A 100 9.22 3.93 -28.82
C ARG A 100 9.81 2.56 -28.44
N ARG A 101 10.97 2.55 -27.76
CA ARG A 101 11.58 1.29 -27.26
C ARG A 101 10.76 0.64 -26.15
N ARG A 102 10.10 1.41 -25.28
CA ARG A 102 9.25 0.88 -24.20
C ARG A 102 7.96 0.30 -24.78
N GLU A 103 7.35 0.97 -25.74
CA GLU A 103 6.16 0.49 -26.45
C GLU A 103 6.44 -0.80 -27.22
N LEU A 104 7.54 -0.87 -27.98
CA LEU A 104 7.95 -2.11 -28.65
C LEU A 104 8.13 -3.28 -27.67
N LYS A 105 8.65 -3.02 -26.46
CA LYS A 105 8.78 -4.05 -25.42
C LYS A 105 7.43 -4.47 -24.83
N ARG A 106 6.47 -3.55 -24.69
CA ARG A 106 5.09 -3.87 -24.26
C ARG A 106 4.39 -4.75 -25.30
N LEU A 107 4.43 -4.35 -26.57
CA LEU A 107 3.87 -5.12 -27.68
C LEU A 107 4.48 -6.52 -27.79
N ARG A 108 5.81 -6.66 -27.65
CA ARG A 108 6.46 -7.99 -27.64
C ARG A 108 6.02 -8.86 -26.46
N ARG A 109 5.79 -8.29 -25.28
CA ARG A 109 5.32 -9.04 -24.10
C ARG A 109 3.86 -9.46 -24.26
N GLU A 110 3.02 -8.59 -24.82
CA GLU A 110 1.63 -8.90 -25.13
C GLU A 110 1.51 -9.99 -26.19
N GLN A 111 2.29 -9.91 -27.27
CA GLN A 111 2.35 -10.98 -28.28
C GLN A 111 2.81 -12.32 -27.69
N ARG A 112 3.79 -12.34 -26.78
CA ARG A 112 4.20 -13.57 -26.09
C ARG A 112 3.08 -14.14 -25.22
N ARG A 113 2.40 -13.28 -24.44
CA ARG A 113 1.26 -13.69 -23.59
C ARG A 113 0.10 -14.22 -24.43
N GLN A 114 -0.19 -13.61 -25.58
CA GLN A 114 -1.19 -14.10 -26.52
C GLN A 114 -0.81 -15.48 -27.05
N ARG A 115 0.42 -15.65 -27.57
CA ARG A 115 0.90 -16.95 -28.06
C ARG A 115 0.88 -18.05 -27.00
N GLU A 116 1.19 -17.73 -25.74
CA GLU A 116 1.10 -18.68 -24.63
C GLU A 116 -0.35 -19.05 -24.30
N ARG A 117 -1.28 -18.08 -24.31
CA ARG A 117 -2.71 -18.34 -24.13
C ARG A 117 -3.26 -19.21 -25.26
N ASP A 118 -2.87 -18.94 -26.50
CA ASP A 118 -3.29 -19.71 -27.67
C ASP A 118 -2.74 -21.13 -27.63
N ARG A 119 -1.48 -21.32 -27.23
CA ARG A 119 -0.88 -22.65 -27.01
C ARG A 119 -1.58 -23.43 -25.89
N LYS A 120 -1.91 -22.77 -24.77
CA LYS A 120 -2.66 -23.41 -23.67
C LYS A 120 -4.06 -23.81 -24.10
N ARG A 121 -4.75 -22.93 -24.86
CA ARG A 121 -6.05 -23.25 -25.48
C ARG A 121 -5.91 -24.45 -26.41
N GLN A 122 -4.92 -24.47 -27.29
CA GLN A 122 -4.68 -25.62 -28.19
C GLN A 122 -4.43 -26.93 -27.44
N ARG A 123 -3.65 -26.92 -26.34
CA ARG A 123 -3.44 -28.13 -25.52
C ARG A 123 -4.74 -28.62 -24.86
N GLN A 124 -5.51 -27.71 -24.27
CA GLN A 124 -6.84 -28.06 -23.73
C GLN A 124 -7.80 -28.56 -24.85
N LEU A 125 -7.63 -28.03 -26.07
CA LEU A 125 -8.32 -28.48 -27.26
C LEU A 125 -7.76 -29.78 -27.87
N GLN A 126 -6.66 -30.34 -27.37
CA GLN A 126 -6.20 -31.67 -27.75
C GLN A 126 -6.55 -32.71 -26.69
N GLU A 127 -6.55 -32.30 -25.41
CA GLU A 127 -6.81 -33.19 -24.28
C GLU A 127 -8.31 -33.47 -24.03
N ALA A 128 -9.23 -32.59 -24.45
CA ALA A 128 -10.66 -32.89 -24.29
C ALA A 128 -11.08 -33.98 -25.29
N ASN A 129 -11.17 -35.21 -24.78
CA ASN A 129 -11.70 -36.37 -25.48
C ASN A 129 -13.24 -36.31 -25.48
N PRO A 130 -13.90 -36.36 -26.67
CA PRO A 130 -15.37 -36.30 -26.76
C PRO A 130 -16.04 -37.48 -26.06
N VAL A 131 -15.32 -38.60 -25.95
CA VAL A 131 -15.78 -39.82 -25.29
C VAL A 131 -16.06 -39.58 -23.80
N VAL A 132 -15.22 -38.79 -23.11
CA VAL A 132 -15.40 -38.50 -21.68
C VAL A 132 -16.67 -37.70 -21.43
N GLY A 133 -17.00 -36.74 -22.31
CA GLY A 133 -18.25 -35.97 -22.21
C GLY A 133 -19.50 -36.83 -22.39
N TRP A 134 -19.43 -37.82 -23.29
CA TRP A 134 -20.49 -38.82 -23.49
C TRP A 134 -20.65 -39.75 -22.28
N PHE A 135 -19.56 -40.20 -21.68
CA PHE A 135 -19.62 -41.01 -20.46
C PHE A 135 -20.35 -40.28 -19.33
N PHE A 136 -20.06 -39.00 -19.11
CA PHE A 136 -20.76 -38.20 -18.10
C PHE A 136 -22.25 -37.99 -18.42
N ALA A 137 -22.62 -37.84 -19.71
CA ALA A 137 -24.03 -37.72 -20.11
C ALA A 137 -24.81 -39.00 -19.80
N VAL A 138 -24.24 -40.16 -20.15
CA VAL A 138 -24.88 -41.47 -19.90
C VAL A 138 -24.98 -41.72 -18.39
N ALA A 139 -23.92 -41.46 -17.63
CA ALA A 139 -23.93 -41.60 -16.18
C ALA A 139 -24.98 -40.70 -15.51
N ALA A 140 -25.14 -39.45 -15.97
CA ALA A 140 -26.18 -38.55 -15.48
C ALA A 140 -27.59 -39.09 -15.75
N LEU A 141 -27.85 -39.65 -16.94
CA LEU A 141 -29.13 -40.27 -17.29
C LEU A 141 -29.45 -41.50 -16.43
N VAL A 142 -28.46 -42.37 -16.20
CA VAL A 142 -28.63 -43.55 -15.34
C VAL A 142 -28.94 -43.14 -13.90
N MET A 143 -28.23 -42.15 -13.36
CA MET A 143 -28.46 -41.64 -12.01
C MET A 143 -29.83 -40.96 -11.87
N ALA A 144 -30.25 -40.20 -12.88
CA ALA A 144 -31.59 -39.60 -12.91
C ALA A 144 -32.69 -40.68 -12.92
N GLY A 145 -32.54 -41.73 -13.75
CA GLY A 145 -33.48 -42.85 -13.78
C GLY A 145 -33.56 -43.60 -12.45
N ALA A 146 -32.42 -43.86 -11.82
CA ALA A 146 -32.35 -44.50 -10.51
C ALA A 146 -33.02 -43.66 -9.41
N ALA A 147 -32.91 -42.33 -9.47
CA ALA A 147 -33.57 -41.42 -8.53
C ALA A 147 -35.10 -41.56 -8.56
N PHE A 148 -35.71 -41.73 -9.74
CA PHE A 148 -37.15 -41.95 -9.86
C PHE A 148 -37.61 -43.30 -9.33
N THR A 149 -36.78 -44.33 -9.40
CA THR A 149 -37.14 -45.68 -8.90
C THR A 149 -36.91 -45.88 -7.41
N SER A 150 -36.05 -45.06 -6.77
CA SER A 150 -35.56 -45.31 -5.40
C SER A 150 -36.04 -44.30 -4.35
N GLU A 151 -36.86 -43.30 -4.73
CA GLU A 151 -37.29 -42.16 -3.88
C GLU A 151 -36.14 -41.35 -3.24
N GLN A 152 -34.88 -41.58 -3.64
CA GLN A 152 -33.72 -40.87 -3.12
C GLN A 152 -33.48 -39.56 -3.88
N TRP A 153 -34.14 -38.49 -3.44
CA TRP A 153 -34.02 -37.14 -4.04
C TRP A 153 -32.59 -36.60 -4.13
N GLY A 154 -31.66 -37.05 -3.26
CA GLY A 154 -30.26 -36.66 -3.31
C GLY A 154 -29.54 -37.02 -4.62
N LEU A 155 -29.97 -38.07 -5.32
CA LEU A 155 -29.36 -38.50 -6.58
C LEU A 155 -29.59 -37.51 -7.73
N LEU A 156 -30.65 -36.70 -7.66
CA LEU A 156 -30.91 -35.65 -8.67
C LEU A 156 -29.82 -34.57 -8.66
N PHE A 157 -29.29 -34.22 -7.48
CA PHE A 157 -28.19 -33.25 -7.39
C PHE A 157 -26.90 -33.81 -7.99
N ALA A 158 -26.61 -35.09 -7.76
CA ALA A 158 -25.46 -35.77 -8.37
C ALA A 158 -25.62 -35.85 -9.91
N ALA A 159 -26.80 -36.22 -10.40
CA ALA A 159 -27.11 -36.24 -11.83
C ALA A 159 -26.96 -34.86 -12.47
N PHE A 160 -27.41 -33.79 -11.80
CA PHE A 160 -27.26 -32.42 -12.29
C PHE A 160 -25.79 -31.98 -12.36
N GLY A 161 -24.98 -32.30 -11.35
CA GLY A 161 -23.54 -32.03 -11.37
C GLY A 161 -22.83 -32.73 -12.54
N LEU A 162 -23.17 -33.98 -12.81
CA LEU A 162 -22.63 -34.74 -13.94
C LEU A 162 -23.11 -34.18 -15.29
N ALA A 163 -24.39 -33.78 -15.38
CA ALA A 163 -24.95 -33.14 -16.57
C ALA A 163 -24.27 -31.81 -16.88
N TRP A 164 -23.96 -31.00 -15.86
CA TRP A 164 -23.21 -29.75 -16.02
C TRP A 164 -21.78 -29.99 -16.55
N CYS A 165 -21.09 -30.98 -15.98
CA CYS A 165 -19.77 -31.39 -16.46
C CYS A 165 -19.82 -31.87 -17.93
N SER A 166 -20.84 -32.65 -18.29
CA SER A 166 -21.06 -33.10 -19.68
C SER A 166 -21.34 -31.93 -20.63
N ALA A 167 -22.24 -31.01 -20.26
CA ALA A 167 -22.55 -29.82 -21.06
C ALA A 167 -21.30 -28.95 -21.28
N SER A 168 -20.45 -28.79 -20.26
CA SER A 168 -19.20 -28.02 -20.37
C SER A 168 -18.17 -28.67 -21.32
N THR A 169 -18.12 -30.00 -21.36
CA THR A 169 -17.17 -30.75 -22.20
C THR A 169 -17.67 -30.83 -23.64
N LEU A 170 -18.96 -31.10 -23.86
CA LEU A 170 -19.60 -31.11 -25.18
C LEU A 170 -19.66 -29.71 -25.80
N GLY A 171 -19.89 -28.66 -25.01
CA GLY A 171 -19.84 -27.27 -25.47
C GLY A 171 -18.48 -26.90 -26.07
N ARG A 172 -17.39 -27.35 -25.43
CA ARG A 172 -16.02 -27.17 -25.96
C ARG A 172 -15.77 -27.93 -27.25
N VAL A 173 -16.39 -29.10 -27.44
CA VAL A 173 -16.30 -29.86 -28.70
C VAL A 173 -17.04 -29.12 -29.82
N ARG A 174 -18.24 -28.60 -29.55
CA ARG A 174 -18.99 -27.81 -30.52
C ARG A 174 -18.28 -26.50 -30.89
N GLU A 175 -17.63 -25.84 -29.94
CA GLU A 175 -16.75 -24.70 -30.21
C GLU A 175 -15.57 -25.08 -31.12
N ARG A 176 -15.01 -26.29 -31.01
CA ARG A 176 -14.00 -26.78 -31.96
C ARG A 176 -14.56 -26.93 -33.35
N GLU A 177 -15.75 -27.50 -33.51
CA GLU A 177 -16.38 -27.66 -34.82
C GLU A 177 -16.69 -26.31 -35.47
N LEU A 178 -17.15 -25.34 -34.67
CA LEU A 178 -17.36 -23.96 -35.14
C LEU A 178 -16.03 -23.27 -35.48
N ALA A 179 -14.99 -23.43 -34.66
CA ALA A 179 -13.67 -22.84 -34.92
C ALA A 179 -12.94 -23.50 -36.11
N GLN A 180 -13.09 -24.81 -36.29
CA GLN A 180 -12.57 -25.54 -37.45
C GLN A 180 -13.36 -25.19 -38.71
N GLY A 181 -14.68 -25.05 -38.61
CA GLY A 181 -15.53 -24.56 -39.71
C GLY A 181 -15.22 -23.11 -40.09
N ALA A 182 -14.94 -22.25 -39.11
CA ALA A 182 -14.53 -20.86 -39.35
C ALA A 182 -13.10 -20.77 -39.93
N ALA A 183 -12.16 -21.59 -39.46
CA ALA A 183 -10.81 -21.67 -40.02
C ALA A 183 -10.80 -22.26 -41.43
N ALA A 184 -11.66 -23.24 -41.72
CA ALA A 184 -11.85 -23.80 -43.06
C ALA A 184 -12.53 -22.81 -44.02
N LYS A 185 -13.38 -21.91 -43.50
CA LYS A 185 -13.99 -20.80 -44.27
C LYS A 185 -13.12 -19.56 -44.42
N ALA A 186 -11.96 -19.48 -43.76
CA ALA A 186 -11.06 -18.33 -43.78
C ALA A 186 -9.97 -18.40 -44.87
N LEU A 187 -10.20 -19.14 -45.96
CA LEU A 187 -9.49 -18.93 -47.23
C LEU A 187 -10.13 -17.76 -47.99
N PRO A 188 -9.34 -16.95 -48.72
CA PRO A 188 -9.69 -15.56 -49.01
C PRO A 188 -10.82 -15.44 -50.02
N GLN A 189 -11.99 -15.03 -49.57
CA GLN A 189 -13.01 -14.45 -50.42
C GLN A 189 -13.30 -13.03 -49.94
N GLU A 190 -13.33 -12.12 -50.90
CA GLU A 190 -13.43 -10.67 -50.78
C GLU A 190 -14.60 -10.20 -49.89
N ILE A 191 -14.37 -9.06 -49.23
CA ILE A 191 -15.26 -8.25 -48.38
C ILE A 191 -16.05 -7.27 -49.30
N PRO A 192 -17.18 -6.56 -48.94
CA PRO A 192 -18.26 -6.64 -47.91
C PRO A 192 -19.69 -6.44 -48.56
N PRO A 193 -20.76 -5.89 -47.92
CA PRO A 193 -21.18 -5.80 -46.49
C PRO A 193 -22.64 -6.28 -46.23
N GLU A 194 -22.97 -6.71 -45.01
CA GLU A 194 -24.23 -6.24 -44.37
C GLU A 194 -24.28 -6.55 -42.88
N ALA A 195 -24.63 -5.51 -42.12
CA ALA A 195 -24.68 -5.49 -40.67
C ALA A 195 -25.89 -6.27 -40.13
N ARG A 196 -25.67 -7.02 -39.04
CA ARG A 196 -26.75 -7.42 -38.12
C ARG A 196 -26.42 -7.01 -36.69
N PRO A 197 -27.39 -6.47 -35.94
CA PRO A 197 -27.18 -5.93 -34.61
C PRO A 197 -27.05 -7.04 -33.57
N VAL A 198 -26.07 -6.89 -32.68
CA VAL A 198 -25.89 -7.73 -31.49
C VAL A 198 -26.85 -7.22 -30.40
N PRO A 199 -27.61 -8.07 -29.70
CA PRO A 199 -28.52 -7.65 -28.65
C PRO A 199 -27.76 -7.08 -27.45
N ALA A 200 -28.33 -6.01 -26.91
CA ALA A 200 -27.86 -5.27 -25.75
C ALA A 200 -27.54 -6.21 -24.58
N GLN A 201 -26.25 -6.28 -24.26
CA GLN A 201 -25.77 -6.85 -23.02
C GLN A 201 -26.15 -5.86 -21.92
N GLU A 202 -27.07 -6.27 -21.05
CA GLU A 202 -27.53 -5.52 -19.91
C GLU A 202 -26.34 -5.02 -19.08
N ALA A 203 -26.26 -3.70 -19.00
CA ALA A 203 -25.28 -3.00 -18.19
C ALA A 203 -25.46 -3.44 -16.73
N SER A 204 -24.47 -4.17 -16.21
CA SER A 204 -24.24 -4.19 -14.77
C SER A 204 -24.23 -2.74 -14.28
N PRO A 205 -24.84 -2.43 -13.11
CA PRO A 205 -24.98 -1.06 -12.65
C PRO A 205 -23.60 -0.43 -12.64
N ALA A 206 -23.44 0.58 -13.50
CA ALA A 206 -22.22 1.36 -13.57
C ALA A 206 -21.91 1.79 -12.14
N LYS A 207 -20.74 1.40 -11.63
CA LYS A 207 -20.17 1.92 -10.38
C LYS A 207 -20.35 3.43 -10.44
N THR A 208 -21.29 3.95 -9.67
CA THR A 208 -21.50 5.37 -9.51
C THR A 208 -20.15 5.91 -9.05
N GLY A 209 -19.48 6.69 -9.91
CA GLY A 209 -18.15 7.20 -9.62
C GLY A 209 -18.14 7.93 -8.28
N ASP A 210 -17.01 7.89 -7.57
CA ASP A 210 -16.89 8.56 -6.27
C ASP A 210 -17.32 10.04 -6.42
N PRO A 211 -18.30 10.54 -5.63
CA PRO A 211 -18.78 11.92 -5.73
C PRO A 211 -17.67 12.97 -5.51
N ARG A 212 -16.55 12.62 -4.88
CA ARG A 212 -15.35 13.48 -4.80
C ARG A 212 -14.75 13.74 -6.18
N THR A 213 -14.63 12.71 -7.02
CA THR A 213 -14.09 12.85 -8.38
C THR A 213 -15.00 13.70 -9.27
N ALA A 214 -16.32 13.56 -9.15
CA ALA A 214 -17.27 14.39 -9.89
C ALA A 214 -17.15 15.88 -9.53
N ARG A 215 -16.97 16.20 -8.24
CA ARG A 215 -16.75 17.58 -7.77
C ARG A 215 -15.46 18.18 -8.31
N VAL A 216 -14.36 17.44 -8.26
CA VAL A 216 -13.06 17.87 -8.83
C VAL A 216 -13.21 18.13 -10.33
N ASN A 217 -13.83 17.22 -11.08
CA ASN A 217 -14.04 17.40 -12.52
C ASN A 217 -14.85 18.66 -12.82
N ALA A 218 -15.98 18.86 -12.15
CA ALA A 218 -16.80 20.05 -12.32
C ALA A 218 -16.05 21.35 -12.01
N LEU A 219 -15.20 21.36 -10.98
CA LEU A 219 -14.38 22.52 -10.63
C LEU A 219 -13.28 22.77 -11.67
N CYS A 220 -12.57 21.74 -12.11
CA CYS A 220 -11.54 21.87 -13.14
C CYS A 220 -12.15 22.29 -14.49
N ASP A 221 -13.34 21.81 -14.86
CA ASP A 221 -14.02 22.22 -16.09
C ASP A 221 -14.44 23.69 -16.04
N LYS A 222 -14.95 24.16 -14.89
CA LYS A 222 -15.21 25.60 -14.66
C LYS A 222 -13.94 26.43 -14.77
N LEU A 223 -12.86 26.00 -14.11
CA LEU A 223 -11.57 26.69 -14.15
C LEU A 223 -11.04 26.79 -15.59
N LEU A 224 -11.09 25.70 -16.37
CA LEU A 224 -10.69 25.71 -17.78
C LEU A 224 -11.58 26.62 -18.63
N ALA A 225 -12.89 26.62 -18.41
CA ALA A 225 -13.82 27.51 -19.12
C ALA A 225 -13.50 28.99 -18.82
N GLU A 226 -13.27 29.33 -17.55
CA GLU A 226 -12.88 30.67 -17.12
C GLU A 226 -11.55 31.10 -17.75
N LEU A 227 -10.52 30.24 -17.72
CA LEU A 227 -9.21 30.50 -18.32
C LEU A 227 -9.27 30.69 -19.85
N ARG A 228 -10.11 29.91 -20.54
CA ARG A 228 -10.33 30.06 -21.99
C ARG A 228 -11.10 31.34 -22.34
N SER A 229 -12.00 31.77 -21.47
CA SER A 229 -12.75 33.02 -21.63
C SER A 229 -11.98 34.25 -21.16
N GLY A 230 -10.89 34.05 -20.41
CA GLY A 230 -10.14 35.12 -19.76
C GLY A 230 -9.25 35.95 -20.70
N PRO A 231 -8.82 37.14 -20.23
CA PRO A 231 -7.94 38.05 -20.95
C PRO A 231 -6.63 37.40 -21.39
N GLY A 232 -6.07 37.85 -22.51
CA GLY A 232 -4.84 37.29 -23.11
C GLY A 232 -3.65 37.24 -22.14
N VAL A 233 -3.56 38.23 -21.24
CA VAL A 233 -2.52 38.32 -20.20
C VAL A 233 -2.48 37.09 -19.28
N LEU A 234 -3.64 36.48 -18.98
CA LEU A 234 -3.69 35.22 -18.20
C LEU A 234 -3.07 34.04 -18.96
N ARG A 235 -3.21 34.01 -20.28
CA ARG A 235 -2.66 32.94 -21.14
C ARG A 235 -1.17 33.09 -21.36
N ASP A 236 -0.69 34.33 -21.39
CA ASP A 236 0.73 34.62 -21.61
C ASP A 236 1.56 34.31 -20.36
N VAL A 237 1.05 34.62 -19.16
CA VAL A 237 1.77 34.40 -17.90
C VAL A 237 1.71 32.94 -17.45
N VAL A 238 0.55 32.28 -17.55
CA VAL A 238 0.45 30.86 -17.22
C VAL A 238 0.81 30.04 -18.45
N HIS A 239 2.05 29.58 -18.55
CA HIS A 239 2.46 28.73 -19.66
C HIS A 239 1.69 27.39 -19.61
N GLN A 240 0.83 27.15 -20.59
CA GLN A 240 0.05 25.90 -20.74
C GLN A 240 -0.91 25.60 -19.56
N PRO A 241 -1.84 26.51 -19.24
CA PRO A 241 -2.71 26.37 -18.07
C PRO A 241 -3.60 25.12 -18.16
N GLU A 242 -3.97 24.73 -19.39
CA GLU A 242 -4.76 23.54 -19.65
C GLU A 242 -4.04 22.26 -19.22
N GLN A 243 -2.74 22.16 -19.48
CA GLN A 243 -1.95 21.00 -19.11
C GLN A 243 -1.79 20.90 -17.60
N THR A 244 -1.57 22.03 -16.92
CA THR A 244 -1.43 22.05 -15.46
C THR A 244 -2.74 21.68 -14.77
N VAL A 245 -3.87 22.24 -15.21
CA VAL A 245 -5.19 21.89 -14.63
C VAL A 245 -5.56 20.42 -14.91
N GLU A 246 -5.24 19.89 -16.08
CA GLU A 246 -5.40 18.46 -16.36
C GLU A 246 -4.47 17.58 -15.51
N GLY A 247 -3.24 18.04 -15.24
CA GLY A 247 -2.31 17.39 -14.33
C GLY A 247 -2.88 17.31 -12.90
N LEU A 248 -3.37 18.43 -12.38
CA LEU A 248 -4.03 18.50 -11.07
C LEU A 248 -5.26 17.58 -11.00
N ARG A 249 -6.08 17.57 -12.05
CA ARG A 249 -7.24 16.67 -12.17
C ARG A 249 -6.83 15.20 -12.07
N LYS A 250 -5.82 14.79 -12.85
CA LYS A 250 -5.31 13.41 -12.84
C LYS A 250 -4.74 13.04 -11.46
N SER A 251 -4.00 13.95 -10.84
CA SER A 251 -3.45 13.74 -9.49
C SER A 251 -4.53 13.55 -8.44
N CYS A 252 -5.58 14.39 -8.42
CA CYS A 252 -6.72 14.20 -7.53
C CYS A 252 -7.41 12.83 -7.74
N HIS A 253 -7.59 12.40 -8.98
CA HIS A 253 -8.16 11.09 -9.28
C HIS A 253 -7.27 9.95 -8.79
N GLU A 254 -5.95 10.03 -8.97
CA GLU A 254 -5.01 9.02 -8.49
C GLU A 254 -4.97 8.95 -6.95
N LEU A 255 -5.08 10.08 -6.25
CA LEU A 255 -5.19 10.09 -4.79
C LEU A 255 -6.46 9.38 -4.32
N VAL A 256 -7.62 9.73 -4.88
CA VAL A 256 -8.90 9.07 -4.54
C VAL A 256 -8.84 7.59 -4.86
N ARG A 257 -8.30 7.22 -6.03
CA ARG A 257 -8.14 5.83 -6.42
C ARG A 257 -7.28 5.05 -5.44
N ARG A 258 -6.10 5.56 -5.08
CA ARG A 258 -5.18 4.89 -4.13
C ARG A 258 -5.78 4.79 -2.74
N GLU A 259 -6.43 5.85 -2.27
CA GLU A 259 -7.16 5.84 -1.01
C GLU A 259 -8.25 4.76 -1.00
N THR A 260 -9.02 4.64 -2.08
CA THR A 260 -10.06 3.63 -2.22
C THR A 260 -9.46 2.23 -2.30
N GLU A 261 -8.34 2.04 -3.01
CA GLU A 261 -7.60 0.78 -3.05
C GLU A 261 -7.10 0.38 -1.64
N LEU A 262 -6.56 1.31 -0.86
CA LEU A 262 -6.13 1.05 0.52
C LEU A 262 -7.31 0.75 1.46
N ARG A 263 -8.42 1.48 1.34
CA ARG A 263 -9.64 1.22 2.13
C ARG A 263 -10.29 -0.12 1.76
N ALA A 264 -10.22 -0.52 0.49
CA ALA A 264 -10.70 -1.84 0.06
C ALA A 264 -9.86 -2.99 0.64
N LEU A 265 -8.55 -2.78 0.84
CA LEU A 265 -7.67 -3.75 1.51
C LEU A 265 -7.89 -3.79 3.03
N ASN A 266 -8.47 -2.74 3.62
CA ASN A 266 -8.76 -2.65 5.05
C ASN A 266 -10.26 -2.51 5.32
N SER A 267 -11.01 -3.58 5.05
CA SER A 267 -12.45 -3.61 5.35
C SER A 267 -12.70 -3.55 6.87
N PRO A 268 -13.67 -2.74 7.34
CA PRO A 268 -14.01 -2.65 8.76
C PRO A 268 -14.57 -3.98 9.31
N GLU A 269 -15.15 -4.82 8.46
CA GLU A 269 -15.58 -6.17 8.86
C GLU A 269 -14.41 -7.06 9.23
N ASP A 270 -13.32 -6.97 8.46
CA ASP A 270 -12.13 -7.77 8.73
C ASP A 270 -11.38 -7.27 9.97
N GLU A 271 -11.38 -5.96 10.25
CA GLU A 271 -10.88 -5.43 11.52
C GLU A 271 -11.64 -5.99 12.73
N ARG A 272 -12.98 -6.03 12.64
CA ARG A 272 -13.84 -6.62 13.69
C ARG A 272 -13.57 -8.12 13.87
N ARG A 273 -13.38 -8.85 12.77
CA ARG A 273 -13.02 -10.29 12.80
C ARG A 273 -11.68 -10.50 13.50
N LEU A 274 -10.64 -9.74 13.12
CA LEU A 274 -9.32 -9.82 13.77
C LEU A 274 -9.38 -9.46 15.27
N GLU A 275 -10.24 -8.52 15.65
CA GLU A 275 -10.44 -8.17 17.05
C GLU A 275 -11.11 -9.30 17.85
N GLN A 276 -12.13 -9.95 17.27
CA GLN A 276 -12.76 -11.13 17.87
C GLN A 276 -11.78 -12.30 17.98
N GLU A 277 -10.99 -12.56 16.94
CA GLU A 277 -9.96 -13.60 16.93
C GLU A 277 -8.89 -13.34 18.00
N ARG A 278 -8.42 -12.09 18.11
CA ARG A 278 -7.48 -11.68 19.17
C ARG A 278 -8.06 -11.92 20.56
N ALA A 279 -9.30 -11.50 20.80
CA ALA A 279 -9.97 -11.68 22.09
C ALA A 279 -10.13 -13.16 22.43
N GLY A 280 -10.53 -13.99 21.46
CA GLY A 280 -10.64 -15.43 21.61
C GLY A 280 -9.29 -16.11 21.90
N LEU A 281 -8.22 -15.73 21.19
CA LEU A 281 -6.87 -16.24 21.45
C LEU A 281 -6.34 -15.81 22.81
N ALA A 282 -6.54 -14.55 23.20
CA ALA A 282 -6.14 -14.04 24.51
C ALA A 282 -6.86 -14.76 25.65
N ALA A 283 -8.17 -14.98 25.53
CA ALA A 283 -8.93 -15.76 26.51
C ALA A 283 -8.40 -17.21 26.62
N ARG A 284 -8.08 -17.85 25.50
CA ARG A 284 -7.49 -19.20 25.48
C ARG A 284 -6.11 -19.24 26.14
N VAL A 285 -5.23 -18.28 25.84
CA VAL A 285 -3.91 -18.15 26.50
C VAL A 285 -4.04 -18.03 28.02
N ALA A 286 -5.05 -17.30 28.49
CA ALA A 286 -5.29 -17.11 29.92
C ALA A 286 -5.80 -18.39 30.62
N SER A 287 -6.61 -19.20 29.93
CA SER A 287 -7.15 -20.45 30.48
C SER A 287 -6.22 -21.66 30.35
N GLU A 288 -5.25 -21.62 29.44
CA GLU A 288 -4.38 -22.76 29.12
C GLU A 288 -3.31 -22.98 30.21
N GLN A 289 -3.19 -24.23 30.68
CA GLN A 289 -2.26 -24.61 31.74
C GLN A 289 -0.98 -25.28 31.19
N ASP A 290 -1.06 -25.94 30.04
CA ASP A 290 0.11 -26.55 29.40
C ASP A 290 1.04 -25.45 28.87
N ALA A 291 2.27 -25.42 29.38
CA ALA A 291 3.28 -24.44 29.02
C ALA A 291 3.61 -24.43 27.51
N VAL A 292 3.63 -25.59 26.85
CA VAL A 292 3.99 -25.68 25.43
C VAL A 292 2.85 -25.16 24.55
N VAL A 293 1.61 -25.50 24.89
CA VAL A 293 0.42 -25.01 24.18
C VAL A 293 0.28 -23.50 24.38
N LYS A 294 0.46 -23.03 25.62
CA LYS A 294 0.43 -21.62 25.96
C LYS A 294 1.46 -20.82 25.16
N GLU A 295 2.72 -21.27 25.07
CA GLU A 295 3.75 -20.61 24.28
C GLU A 295 3.39 -20.51 22.79
N ARG A 296 2.78 -21.57 22.23
CA ARG A 296 2.30 -21.58 20.83
C ARG A 296 1.14 -20.60 20.61
N LEU A 297 0.18 -20.55 21.55
CA LEU A 297 -0.93 -19.62 21.48
C LEU A 297 -0.47 -18.16 21.64
N GLU A 298 0.51 -17.89 22.51
CA GLU A 298 1.13 -16.57 22.65
C GLU A 298 1.84 -16.13 21.36
N LYS A 299 2.54 -17.04 20.68
CA LYS A 299 3.12 -16.77 19.36
C LYS A 299 2.04 -16.44 18.32
N ALA A 300 0.95 -17.19 18.29
CA ALA A 300 -0.18 -16.92 17.40
C ALA A 300 -0.81 -15.54 17.71
N LEU A 301 -1.00 -15.21 18.99
CA LEU A 301 -1.51 -13.91 19.41
C LEU A 301 -0.63 -12.75 18.93
N ARG A 302 0.70 -12.88 19.07
CA ARG A 302 1.66 -11.88 18.56
C ARG A 302 1.56 -11.68 17.04
N LEU A 303 1.29 -12.75 16.27
CA LEU A 303 1.09 -12.64 14.83
C LEU A 303 -0.19 -11.86 14.50
N VAL A 304 -1.28 -12.10 15.23
CA VAL A 304 -2.53 -11.34 15.05
C VAL A 304 -2.33 -9.87 15.43
N ASP A 305 -1.59 -9.59 16.51
CA ASP A 305 -1.26 -8.22 16.92
C ASP A 305 -0.44 -7.48 15.84
N GLU A 306 0.54 -8.15 15.22
CA GLU A 306 1.33 -7.58 14.12
C GLU A 306 0.47 -7.31 12.88
N GLN A 307 -0.44 -8.23 12.53
CA GLN A 307 -1.39 -8.01 11.44
C GLN A 307 -2.32 -6.81 11.71
N ARG A 308 -2.80 -6.65 12.95
CA ARG A 308 -3.58 -5.47 13.35
C ARG A 308 -2.78 -4.18 13.20
N LYS A 309 -1.51 -4.20 13.62
CA LYS A 309 -0.61 -3.05 13.49
C LYS A 309 -0.41 -2.65 12.02
N GLN A 310 -0.12 -3.62 11.15
CA GLN A 310 0.04 -3.37 9.71
C GLN A 310 -1.24 -2.78 9.08
N ARG A 311 -2.42 -3.23 9.51
CA ARG A 311 -3.69 -2.66 9.04
C ARG A 311 -3.94 -1.24 9.57
N ALA A 312 -3.59 -0.96 10.81
CA ALA A 312 -3.64 0.40 11.35
C ALA A 312 -2.71 1.36 10.59
N GLU A 313 -1.55 0.88 10.14
CA GLU A 313 -0.64 1.64 9.26
C GLU A 313 -1.29 1.93 7.90
N LEU A 314 -1.95 0.93 7.27
CA LEU A 314 -2.70 1.13 6.02
C LEU A 314 -3.85 2.15 6.20
N ALA A 315 -4.62 2.04 7.29
CA ALA A 315 -5.68 3.00 7.62
C ALA A 315 -5.13 4.43 7.76
N THR A 316 -4.02 4.58 8.48
CA THR A 316 -3.35 5.88 8.66
C THR A 316 -2.89 6.44 7.32
N SER A 317 -2.32 5.60 6.45
CA SER A 317 -1.89 6.02 5.12
C SER A 317 -3.07 6.45 4.23
N ALA A 318 -4.22 5.77 4.31
CA ALA A 318 -5.42 6.16 3.59
C ALA A 318 -5.99 7.51 4.08
N SER A 319 -6.00 7.73 5.39
CA SER A 319 -6.40 9.03 5.98
C SER A 319 -5.48 10.17 5.55
N ARG A 320 -4.18 9.92 5.42
CA ARG A 320 -3.23 10.91 4.89
C ARG A 320 -3.53 11.27 3.43
N LEU A 321 -3.78 10.28 2.57
CA LEU A 321 -4.15 10.53 1.16
C LEU A 321 -5.46 11.31 1.04
N GLU A 322 -6.44 11.05 1.91
CA GLU A 322 -7.69 11.82 1.95
C GLU A 322 -7.46 13.28 2.37
N ALA A 323 -6.59 13.52 3.35
CA ALA A 323 -6.20 14.86 3.77
C ALA A 323 -5.46 15.61 2.64
N GLU A 324 -4.56 14.93 1.93
CA GLU A 324 -3.85 15.47 0.76
C GLU A 324 -4.82 15.81 -0.37
N HIS A 325 -5.78 14.93 -0.69
CA HIS A 325 -6.84 15.23 -1.65
C HIS A 325 -7.66 16.45 -1.24
N THR A 326 -8.04 16.55 0.03
CA THR A 326 -8.82 17.68 0.55
C THR A 326 -8.04 19.00 0.45
N ARG A 327 -6.75 18.98 0.78
CA ARG A 327 -5.86 20.12 0.60
C ARG A 327 -5.78 20.54 -0.87
N MET A 328 -5.55 19.60 -1.78
CA MET A 328 -5.50 19.88 -3.23
C MET A 328 -6.82 20.44 -3.75
N TYR A 329 -7.95 19.91 -3.28
CA TYR A 329 -9.26 20.40 -3.65
C TYR A 329 -9.45 21.87 -3.25
N TYR A 330 -9.08 22.25 -2.02
CA TYR A 330 -9.13 23.66 -1.60
C TYR A 330 -8.14 24.54 -2.35
N THR A 331 -6.98 24.02 -2.74
CA THR A 331 -6.05 24.75 -3.63
C THR A 331 -6.70 25.01 -4.99
N LEU A 332 -7.39 24.03 -5.58
CA LEU A 332 -8.14 24.23 -6.83
C LEU A 332 -9.26 25.26 -6.68
N GLU A 333 -9.99 25.26 -5.56
CA GLU A 333 -11.01 26.27 -5.28
C GLU A 333 -10.38 27.66 -5.13
N HIS A 334 -9.24 27.75 -4.45
CA HIS A 334 -8.50 29.01 -4.32
C HIS A 334 -8.08 29.57 -5.68
N LEU A 335 -7.45 28.74 -6.51
CA LEU A 335 -7.07 29.11 -7.89
C LEU A 335 -8.28 29.58 -8.69
N TYR A 336 -9.42 28.89 -8.58
CA TYR A 336 -10.66 29.32 -9.22
C TYR A 336 -11.12 30.70 -8.75
N THR A 337 -11.11 30.97 -7.44
CA THR A 337 -11.48 32.30 -6.92
C THR A 337 -10.51 33.40 -7.35
N GLN A 338 -9.21 33.11 -7.44
CA GLN A 338 -8.20 34.05 -7.93
C GLN A 338 -8.44 34.38 -9.41
N VAL A 339 -8.68 33.38 -10.26
CA VAL A 339 -9.02 33.58 -11.69
C VAL A 339 -10.29 34.44 -11.84
N LEU A 340 -11.33 34.18 -11.04
CA LEU A 340 -12.54 35.00 -11.04
C LEU A 340 -12.29 36.45 -10.64
N ARG A 341 -11.43 36.70 -9.64
CA ARG A 341 -11.05 38.06 -9.22
C ARG A 341 -10.26 38.78 -10.30
N VAL A 342 -9.35 38.08 -10.97
CA VAL A 342 -8.59 38.63 -12.09
C VAL A 342 -9.53 39.04 -13.23
N ARG A 343 -10.50 38.17 -13.55
CA ARG A 343 -11.51 38.45 -14.56
C ARG A 343 -12.40 39.64 -14.20
N SER A 344 -12.84 39.75 -12.95
CA SER A 344 -13.68 40.88 -12.54
C SER A 344 -12.92 42.22 -12.53
N ALA A 345 -11.62 42.20 -12.20
CA ALA A 345 -10.76 43.38 -12.27
C ALA A 345 -10.52 43.84 -13.72
N ASP A 346 -10.38 42.90 -14.67
CA ASP A 346 -10.22 43.20 -16.10
C ASP A 346 -11.46 43.86 -16.70
N VAL A 347 -12.66 43.35 -16.38
CA VAL A 347 -13.93 43.95 -16.83
C VAL A 347 -14.12 45.38 -16.31
N ALA A 348 -13.56 45.69 -15.13
CA ALA A 348 -13.65 47.02 -14.54
C ALA A 348 -12.70 48.06 -15.20
N GLY A 349 -11.80 47.65 -16.10
CA GLY A 349 -10.98 48.56 -16.91
C GLY A 349 -10.03 49.48 -16.13
N ALA A 350 -9.70 49.13 -14.88
CA ALA A 350 -8.85 49.97 -14.03
C ALA A 350 -7.37 49.71 -14.34
N ASP A 351 -6.72 50.60 -15.08
CA ASP A 351 -5.29 50.50 -15.45
C ASP A 351 -4.35 50.36 -14.22
N VAL A 352 -4.71 50.90 -13.06
CA VAL A 352 -3.96 50.74 -11.80
C VAL A 352 -4.09 49.31 -11.24
N ALA A 353 -5.18 48.61 -11.54
CA ALA A 353 -5.33 47.21 -11.18
C ALA A 353 -4.44 46.30 -12.02
N SER A 354 -4.00 46.72 -13.22
CA SER A 354 -3.20 45.88 -14.13
C SER A 354 -1.84 45.46 -13.56
N ALA A 355 -1.19 46.30 -12.76
CA ALA A 355 0.10 45.97 -12.11
C ALA A 355 -0.09 44.96 -10.97
N SER A 356 -1.10 45.17 -10.12
CA SER A 356 -1.49 44.21 -9.08
C SER A 356 -2.00 42.90 -9.70
N LEU A 357 -2.68 42.98 -10.84
CA LEU A 357 -3.15 41.84 -11.62
C LEU A 357 -1.97 41.00 -12.08
N ARG A 358 -0.98 41.60 -12.73
CA ARG A 358 0.23 40.90 -13.20
C ARG A 358 0.95 40.22 -12.06
N GLN A 359 1.16 40.91 -10.93
CA GLN A 359 1.77 40.31 -9.75
C GLN A 359 0.95 39.12 -9.21
N SER A 360 -0.39 39.24 -9.18
CA SER A 360 -1.26 38.15 -8.76
C SER A 360 -1.24 36.96 -9.73
N VAL A 361 -1.10 37.20 -11.04
CA VAL A 361 -1.00 36.13 -12.05
C VAL A 361 0.37 35.46 -12.02
N GLU A 362 1.46 36.22 -11.82
CA GLU A 362 2.81 35.67 -11.63
C GLU A 362 2.87 34.82 -10.37
N GLN A 363 2.29 35.30 -9.26
CA GLN A 363 2.17 34.53 -8.04
C GLN A 363 1.36 33.25 -8.26
N LEU A 364 0.25 33.32 -9.01
CA LEU A 364 -0.56 32.16 -9.35
C LEU A 364 0.22 31.14 -10.20
N GLY A 365 1.04 31.60 -11.16
CA GLY A 365 1.95 30.75 -11.93
C GLY A 365 2.95 30.00 -11.03
N LEU A 366 3.59 30.72 -10.11
CA LEU A 366 4.53 30.13 -9.14
C LEU A 366 3.84 29.12 -8.21
N GLU A 367 2.63 29.42 -7.74
CA GLU A 367 1.84 28.50 -6.92
C GLU A 367 1.45 27.24 -7.70
N MET A 368 1.07 27.37 -8.98
CA MET A 368 0.74 26.23 -9.84
C MET A 368 1.95 25.35 -10.14
N ASP A 369 3.10 25.94 -10.41
CA ASP A 369 4.35 25.20 -10.64
C ASP A 369 4.84 24.49 -9.36
N ALA A 370 4.78 25.16 -8.21
CA ALA A 370 5.13 24.56 -6.93
C ALA A 370 4.21 23.38 -6.57
N VAL A 371 2.91 23.48 -6.88
CA VAL A 371 1.97 22.36 -6.68
C VAL A 371 2.28 21.23 -7.66
N ALA A 372 2.62 21.53 -8.92
CA ALA A 372 3.01 20.51 -9.89
C ALA A 372 4.30 19.77 -9.46
N GLU A 373 5.31 20.49 -8.96
CA GLU A 373 6.56 19.91 -8.45
C GLU A 373 6.33 19.05 -7.20
N ALA A 374 5.59 19.56 -6.22
CA ALA A 374 5.22 18.80 -5.02
C ALA A 374 4.44 17.52 -5.36
N LEU A 375 3.66 17.54 -6.46
CA LEU A 375 2.97 16.36 -6.96
C LEU A 375 3.92 15.36 -7.62
N GLU A 376 4.87 15.81 -8.43
CA GLU A 376 5.88 14.92 -9.01
C GLU A 376 6.71 14.23 -7.92
N GLU A 377 7.06 14.96 -6.86
CA GLU A 377 7.76 14.42 -5.70
C GLU A 377 6.90 13.41 -4.93
N ALA A 378 5.65 13.75 -4.60
CA ALA A 378 4.73 12.82 -3.93
C ALA A 378 4.42 11.56 -4.75
N HIS A 379 4.44 11.65 -6.09
CA HIS A 379 4.29 10.50 -6.97
C HIS A 379 5.59 9.71 -7.18
N GLY A 380 6.75 10.37 -7.08
CA GLY A 380 8.08 9.79 -7.24
C GLY A 380 8.54 8.97 -6.03
N ASP A 381 8.20 9.44 -4.83
CA ASP A 381 8.69 8.88 -3.57
C ASP A 381 7.85 7.74 -2.99
N ALA A 382 6.76 7.35 -3.65
CA ALA A 382 6.00 6.18 -3.22
C ALA A 382 6.89 4.92 -3.36
N PRO A 383 7.37 4.31 -2.25
CA PRO A 383 8.16 3.10 -2.35
C PRO A 383 7.25 2.06 -3.00
N ARG A 384 7.71 1.48 -4.11
CA ARG A 384 7.11 0.27 -4.66
C ARG A 384 7.35 -0.84 -3.65
N SER A 385 6.53 -0.86 -2.61
CA SER A 385 6.37 -1.95 -1.67
C SER A 385 5.97 -3.17 -2.48
N ARG A 386 6.99 -3.91 -2.95
CA ARG A 386 6.83 -5.28 -3.38
C ARG A 386 6.54 -6.04 -2.10
N VAL A 387 5.27 -6.13 -1.73
CA VAL A 387 4.82 -7.13 -0.78
C VAL A 387 5.24 -8.48 -1.38
N PRO A 388 6.15 -9.24 -0.75
CA PRO A 388 6.46 -10.57 -1.20
C PRO A 388 5.20 -11.41 -0.98
N VAL A 389 4.50 -11.72 -2.07
CA VAL A 389 3.46 -12.75 -2.05
C VAL A 389 4.17 -14.05 -1.71
N ARG A 390 3.87 -14.58 -0.52
CA ARG A 390 4.41 -15.85 -0.03
C ARG A 390 3.48 -16.99 -0.40
#